data_AF-A0A2S9GY55-F1
#
_entry.id   AF-A0A2S9GY55-F1
#
_cell.length_a   1.000
_cell.length_b   1.000
_cell.length_c   1.000
_cell.angle_alpha   90.00
_cell.angle_beta   90.00
_cell.angle_gamma   90.00
#
_symmetry.space_group_name_H-M   'P 1'
#
loop_
_entity.id
_entity.type
_entity.pdbx_description
1 polymer ?
#
loop_
_entity_poly.entity_id
_entity_poly.type
_entity_poly.pdbx_seq_one_letter_code
_entity_poly.pdbx_strand_id
1 'polypeptide(L)'
;MNTQITLPERAKVALKSAEHELALIELAAKSADIKEVLNADGRAQAHSAGMALRNTRTSIAATGKAAREDATKFSKAIIEEENRLIALIEPEEKRVLGLRDVWDTKIEAEKQAKIEANRKRISAIQERIAAVKVLPTVLAGTVSSKISESIISLTLKTDFEFFEEFEPEYKLVRSDVINKLTAMETNQREIEVEEDSRRQEEARQKLAQEQESARIKAEQERIAEQQAKERAELDRQRAEQAAIQAGINAKLELEHAALAKLQQEARAEADKLAADKAEFEAKEQAEINATALKQAEMVAAQALVEATAQAEAAATQAACVRLTAIPASCTEKPDQPSDAELLDAIAKRFHVPAKTALIWLSRMDYSSLSIAA
;
A
#
# COMPACT_ATOMS: atom_id res chain seq x y z
N MET A 1 -94.85 -75.42 -3.80
CA MET A 1 -94.25 -75.21 -5.14
C MET A 1 -95.16 -74.28 -5.90
N ASN A 2 -94.78 -73.00 -6.05
CA ASN A 2 -95.54 -72.05 -6.86
C ASN A 2 -95.27 -72.35 -8.33
N THR A 3 -96.28 -72.83 -9.05
CA THR A 3 -96.22 -73.00 -10.50
C THR A 3 -95.86 -71.65 -11.12
N GLN A 4 -94.67 -71.54 -11.68
CA GLN A 4 -94.22 -70.31 -12.34
C GLN A 4 -95.05 -70.12 -13.60
N ILE A 5 -96.03 -69.21 -13.53
CA ILE A 5 -96.80 -68.77 -14.69
C ILE A 5 -95.89 -67.86 -15.51
N THR A 6 -95.62 -68.24 -16.75
CA THR A 6 -94.83 -67.44 -17.69
C THR A 6 -95.53 -66.11 -18.01
N LEU A 7 -94.79 -65.09 -18.46
CA LEU A 7 -95.40 -63.80 -18.85
C LEU A 7 -96.54 -63.94 -19.88
N PRO A 8 -96.42 -64.78 -20.92
CA PRO A 8 -97.53 -65.06 -21.83
C PRO A 8 -98.76 -65.68 -21.15
N GLU A 9 -98.56 -66.57 -20.18
CA GLU A 9 -99.66 -67.20 -19.44
C GLU A 9 -100.35 -66.21 -18.49
N ARG A 10 -99.58 -65.30 -17.85
CA ARG A 10 -100.14 -64.18 -17.07
C ARG A 10 -101.00 -63.27 -17.94
N ALA A 11 -100.57 -63.01 -19.18
CA ALA A 11 -101.35 -62.24 -20.14
C ALA A 11 -102.67 -62.92 -20.51
N LYS A 12 -102.65 -64.25 -20.75
CA LYS A 12 -103.88 -65.04 -21.01
C LYS A 12 -104.88 -64.97 -19.85
N VAL A 13 -104.38 -65.08 -18.62
CA VAL A 13 -105.21 -64.98 -17.41
C VAL A 13 -105.79 -63.56 -17.27
N ALA A 14 -104.96 -62.52 -17.43
CA ALA A 14 -105.42 -61.13 -17.31
C ALA A 14 -106.44 -60.74 -18.39
N LEU A 15 -106.33 -61.30 -19.60
CA LEU A 15 -107.29 -61.10 -20.69
C LEU A 15 -108.49 -62.04 -20.64
N LYS A 16 -108.57 -62.97 -19.68
CA LYS A 16 -109.61 -64.02 -19.64
C LYS A 16 -109.77 -64.74 -20.99
N SER A 17 -108.63 -65.02 -21.64
CA SER A 17 -108.62 -65.47 -23.05
C SER A 17 -109.47 -66.73 -23.28
N ALA A 18 -109.46 -67.68 -22.34
CA ALA A 18 -110.27 -68.91 -22.47
C ALA A 18 -111.79 -68.63 -22.44
N GLU A 19 -112.25 -67.72 -21.58
CA GLU A 19 -113.67 -67.34 -21.50
C GLU A 19 -114.10 -66.57 -22.77
N HIS A 20 -113.26 -65.65 -23.25
CA HIS A 20 -113.53 -64.91 -24.47
C HIS A 20 -113.48 -65.78 -25.71
N GLU A 21 -112.56 -66.76 -25.80
CA GLU A 21 -112.45 -67.67 -26.93
C GLU A 21 -113.74 -68.51 -27.10
N LEU A 22 -114.24 -69.11 -26.02
CA LEU A 22 -115.51 -69.84 -26.04
C LEU A 22 -116.69 -68.95 -26.44
N ALA A 23 -116.81 -67.77 -25.82
CA ALA A 23 -117.88 -66.82 -26.11
C ALA A 23 -117.84 -66.31 -27.57
N LEU A 24 -116.65 -66.12 -28.13
CA LEU A 24 -116.48 -65.69 -29.53
C LEU A 24 -116.86 -66.79 -30.51
N ILE A 25 -116.52 -68.06 -30.24
CA ILE A 25 -116.90 -69.21 -31.07
C ILE A 25 -118.44 -69.33 -31.13
N GLU A 26 -119.10 -69.26 -29.97
CA GLU A 26 -120.57 -69.31 -29.90
C GLU A 26 -121.23 -68.15 -30.64
N LEU A 27 -120.68 -66.94 -30.48
CA LEU A 27 -121.22 -65.74 -31.11
C LEU A 27 -121.04 -65.76 -32.63
N ALA A 28 -119.90 -66.28 -33.11
CA ALA A 28 -119.64 -66.47 -34.53
C ALA A 28 -120.63 -67.49 -35.15
N ALA A 29 -120.87 -68.61 -34.47
CA ALA A 29 -121.84 -69.62 -34.90
C ALA A 29 -123.27 -69.05 -35.05
N LYS A 30 -123.72 -68.22 -34.09
CA LYS A 30 -125.04 -67.55 -34.15
C LYS A 30 -125.21 -66.60 -35.34
N SER A 31 -124.11 -66.10 -35.90
CA SER A 31 -124.11 -65.21 -37.07
C SER A 31 -123.79 -65.91 -38.39
N ALA A 32 -123.43 -67.20 -38.38
CA ALA A 32 -122.88 -67.90 -39.55
C ALA A 32 -123.90 -68.10 -40.68
N ASP A 33 -125.19 -68.24 -40.35
CA ASP A 33 -126.26 -68.46 -41.33
C ASP A 33 -126.79 -67.16 -41.96
N ILE A 34 -126.37 -65.98 -41.45
CA ILE A 34 -126.76 -64.68 -41.97
C ILE A 34 -125.91 -64.37 -43.21
N LYS A 35 -126.31 -64.92 -44.37
CA LYS A 35 -125.60 -64.78 -45.65
C LYS A 35 -126.10 -63.60 -46.49
N GLU A 36 -127.39 -63.27 -46.38
CA GLU A 36 -128.05 -62.17 -47.07
C GLU A 36 -129.25 -61.67 -46.26
N VAL A 37 -129.67 -60.42 -46.48
CA VAL A 37 -130.82 -59.81 -45.78
C VAL A 37 -131.94 -59.59 -46.80
N LEU A 38 -132.94 -60.46 -46.79
CA LEU A 38 -134.05 -60.44 -47.76
C LEU A 38 -135.32 -59.75 -47.26
N ASN A 39 -135.44 -59.51 -45.95
CA ASN A 39 -136.62 -58.91 -45.31
C ASN A 39 -136.27 -58.10 -44.05
N ALA A 40 -137.26 -57.43 -43.47
CA ALA A 40 -137.09 -56.59 -42.28
C ALA A 40 -136.58 -57.39 -41.05
N ASP A 41 -137.04 -58.63 -40.87
CA ASP A 41 -136.62 -59.49 -39.76
C ASP A 41 -135.15 -59.90 -39.88
N GLY A 42 -134.68 -60.24 -41.08
CA GLY A 42 -133.28 -60.52 -41.35
C GLY A 42 -132.36 -59.32 -41.05
N ARG A 43 -132.83 -58.10 -41.30
CA ARG A 43 -132.09 -56.86 -40.95
C ARG A 43 -131.99 -56.68 -39.44
N ALA A 44 -133.05 -56.98 -38.69
CA ALA A 44 -133.03 -56.92 -37.23
C ALA A 44 -132.11 -57.99 -36.62
N GLN A 45 -132.12 -59.21 -37.16
CA GLN A 45 -131.22 -60.30 -36.75
C GLN A 45 -129.75 -59.95 -37.02
N ALA A 46 -129.43 -59.46 -38.22
CA ALA A 46 -128.08 -59.02 -38.58
C ALA A 46 -127.59 -57.86 -37.69
N HIS A 47 -128.47 -56.90 -37.38
CA HIS A 47 -128.14 -55.79 -36.49
C HIS A 47 -127.86 -56.26 -35.05
N SER A 48 -128.72 -57.13 -34.51
CA SER A 48 -128.54 -57.70 -33.17
C SER A 48 -127.22 -58.48 -33.05
N ALA A 49 -126.95 -59.37 -34.01
CA ALA A 49 -125.69 -60.13 -34.06
C ALA A 49 -124.47 -59.21 -34.18
N GLY A 50 -124.54 -58.19 -35.06
CA GLY A 50 -123.49 -57.19 -35.22
C GLY A 50 -123.22 -56.37 -33.96
N MET A 51 -124.27 -56.00 -33.21
CA MET A 51 -124.12 -55.29 -31.93
C MET A 51 -123.51 -56.19 -30.86
N ALA A 52 -123.91 -57.45 -30.78
CA ALA A 52 -123.31 -58.41 -29.85
C ALA A 52 -121.81 -58.61 -30.15
N LEU A 53 -121.43 -58.81 -31.41
CA LEU A 53 -120.02 -58.90 -31.84
C LEU A 53 -119.22 -57.64 -31.49
N ARG A 54 -119.79 -56.46 -31.79
CA ARG A 54 -119.17 -55.18 -31.48
C ARG A 54 -118.97 -54.99 -29.98
N ASN A 55 -119.99 -55.30 -29.17
CA ASN A 55 -119.96 -55.16 -27.72
C ASN A 55 -118.90 -56.06 -27.09
N THR A 56 -118.82 -57.34 -27.52
CA THR A 56 -117.78 -58.27 -27.08
C THR A 56 -116.39 -57.76 -27.46
N ARG A 57 -116.18 -57.27 -28.70
CA ARG A 57 -114.90 -56.66 -29.13
C ARG A 57 -114.51 -55.47 -28.24
N THR A 58 -115.44 -54.56 -27.96
CA THR A 58 -115.16 -53.40 -27.10
C THR A 58 -114.88 -53.81 -25.65
N SER A 59 -115.54 -54.85 -25.16
CA SER A 59 -115.29 -55.40 -23.82
C SER A 59 -113.88 -55.97 -23.71
N ILE A 60 -113.44 -56.77 -24.70
CA ILE A 60 -112.07 -57.32 -24.73
C ILE A 60 -111.02 -56.19 -24.76
N ALA A 61 -111.25 -55.16 -25.57
CA ALA A 61 -110.37 -53.99 -25.63
C ALA A 61 -110.30 -53.24 -24.28
N ALA A 62 -111.42 -53.10 -23.58
CA ALA A 62 -111.48 -52.51 -22.25
C ALA A 62 -110.74 -53.36 -21.21
N THR A 63 -110.95 -54.68 -21.20
CA THR A 63 -110.21 -55.63 -20.35
C THR A 63 -108.71 -55.53 -20.59
N GLY A 64 -108.27 -55.50 -21.86
CA GLY A 64 -106.86 -55.37 -22.20
C GLY A 64 -106.25 -54.00 -21.84
N LYS A 65 -107.04 -52.92 -21.81
CA LYS A 65 -106.59 -51.63 -21.27
C LYS A 65 -106.45 -51.70 -19.75
N ALA A 66 -107.45 -52.24 -19.03
CA ALA A 66 -107.41 -52.39 -17.58
C ALA A 66 -106.24 -53.28 -17.11
N ALA A 67 -105.97 -54.39 -17.80
CA ALA A 67 -104.84 -55.28 -17.50
C ALA A 67 -103.48 -54.56 -17.65
N ARG A 68 -103.32 -53.71 -18.66
CA ARG A 68 -102.08 -52.91 -18.85
C ARG A 68 -101.93 -51.83 -17.78
N GLU A 69 -103.03 -51.17 -17.41
CA GLU A 69 -103.04 -50.18 -16.32
C GLU A 69 -102.68 -50.82 -14.98
N ASP A 70 -103.22 -51.99 -14.68
CA ASP A 70 -102.90 -52.77 -13.48
C ASP A 70 -101.43 -53.19 -13.44
N ALA A 71 -100.90 -53.75 -14.54
CA ALA A 71 -99.49 -54.08 -14.65
C ALA A 71 -98.56 -52.86 -14.45
N THR A 72 -98.97 -51.68 -14.94
CA THR A 72 -98.24 -50.43 -14.74
C THR A 72 -98.26 -50.00 -13.26
N LYS A 73 -99.43 -50.11 -12.59
CA LYS A 73 -99.55 -49.82 -11.16
C LYS A 73 -98.68 -50.77 -10.32
N PHE A 74 -98.69 -52.06 -10.65
CA PHE A 74 -97.87 -53.05 -9.97
C PHE A 74 -96.37 -52.75 -10.11
N SER A 75 -95.89 -52.42 -11.32
CA SER A 75 -94.48 -52.04 -11.52
C SER A 75 -94.10 -50.80 -10.72
N LYS A 76 -94.98 -49.80 -10.63
CA LYS A 76 -94.74 -48.60 -9.80
C LYS A 76 -94.67 -48.94 -8.31
N ALA A 77 -95.55 -49.82 -7.84
CA ALA A 77 -95.55 -50.27 -6.44
C ALA A 77 -94.27 -51.03 -6.08
N ILE A 78 -93.71 -51.82 -7.01
CA ILE A 78 -92.39 -52.47 -6.81
C ILE A 78 -91.29 -51.43 -6.64
N ILE A 79 -91.23 -50.43 -7.52
CA ILE A 79 -90.22 -49.37 -7.46
C ILE A 79 -90.34 -48.56 -6.16
N GLU A 80 -91.57 -48.28 -5.73
CA GLU A 80 -91.81 -47.56 -4.47
C GLU A 80 -91.33 -48.36 -3.25
N GLU A 81 -91.60 -49.68 -3.22
CA GLU A 81 -91.12 -50.53 -2.14
C GLU A 81 -89.60 -50.72 -2.19
N GLU A 82 -89.00 -50.86 -3.37
CA GLU A 82 -87.55 -50.88 -3.55
C GLU A 82 -86.90 -49.61 -2.98
N ASN A 83 -87.41 -48.44 -3.36
CA ASN A 83 -86.92 -47.16 -2.86
C ASN A 83 -87.08 -47.02 -1.34
N ARG A 84 -88.19 -47.53 -0.77
CA ARG A 84 -88.39 -47.56 0.68
C ARG A 84 -87.34 -48.42 1.38
N LEU A 85 -87.04 -49.61 0.83
CA LEU A 85 -86.03 -50.51 1.39
C LEU A 85 -84.62 -49.91 1.28
N ILE A 86 -84.28 -49.29 0.15
CA ILE A 86 -83.01 -48.58 -0.04
C ILE A 86 -82.90 -47.41 0.95
N ALA A 87 -83.94 -46.59 1.06
CA ALA A 87 -83.96 -45.43 1.97
C ALA A 87 -83.81 -45.83 3.45
N LEU A 88 -84.18 -47.05 3.82
CA LEU A 88 -84.00 -47.57 5.17
C LEU A 88 -82.52 -47.89 5.47
N ILE A 89 -81.79 -48.46 4.50
CA ILE A 89 -80.42 -48.95 4.72
C ILE A 89 -79.34 -47.92 4.35
N GLU A 90 -79.59 -47.05 3.37
CA GLU A 90 -78.61 -46.10 2.84
C GLU A 90 -78.02 -45.15 3.89
N PRO A 91 -78.79 -44.56 4.84
CA PRO A 91 -78.22 -43.71 5.88
C PRO A 91 -77.26 -44.46 6.81
N GLU A 92 -77.58 -45.72 7.11
CA GLU A 92 -76.76 -46.56 7.99
C GLU A 92 -75.48 -47.01 7.28
N GLU A 93 -75.56 -47.38 6.00
CA GLU A 93 -74.39 -47.66 5.16
C GLU A 93 -73.45 -46.45 5.12
N LYS A 94 -73.98 -45.26 4.81
CA LYS A 94 -73.21 -44.01 4.80
C LYS A 94 -72.57 -43.71 6.16
N ARG A 95 -73.31 -43.94 7.26
CA ARG A 95 -72.80 -43.73 8.62
C ARG A 95 -71.62 -44.66 8.93
N VAL A 96 -71.75 -45.95 8.63
CA VAL A 96 -70.72 -46.96 8.95
C VAL A 96 -69.47 -46.76 8.08
N LEU A 97 -69.63 -46.52 6.77
CA LEU A 97 -68.51 -46.22 5.88
C LEU A 97 -67.82 -44.91 6.29
N GLY A 98 -68.58 -43.87 6.63
CA GLY A 98 -68.02 -42.61 7.13
C GLY A 98 -67.22 -42.78 8.43
N LEU A 99 -67.68 -43.63 9.37
CA LEU A 99 -66.92 -43.93 10.58
C LEU A 99 -65.58 -44.63 10.29
N ARG A 100 -65.57 -45.58 9.34
CA ARG A 100 -64.35 -46.23 8.88
C ARG A 100 -63.38 -45.21 8.28
N ASP A 101 -63.85 -44.35 7.39
CA ASP A 101 -63.00 -43.39 6.70
C ASP A 101 -62.40 -42.35 7.67
N VAL A 102 -63.15 -41.92 8.70
CA VAL A 102 -62.64 -41.07 9.79
C VAL A 102 -61.56 -41.78 10.60
N TRP A 103 -61.77 -43.06 10.94
CA TRP A 103 -60.78 -43.86 11.65
C TRP A 103 -59.50 -44.04 10.83
N ASP A 104 -59.62 -44.44 9.57
CA ASP A 104 -58.48 -44.64 8.67
C ASP A 104 -57.69 -43.34 8.48
N THR A 105 -58.38 -42.21 8.34
CA THR A 105 -57.75 -40.87 8.27
C THR A 105 -56.98 -40.56 9.55
N LYS A 106 -57.53 -40.85 10.72
CA LYS A 106 -56.85 -40.61 12.01
C LYS A 106 -55.61 -41.48 12.15
N ILE A 107 -55.71 -42.77 11.82
CA ILE A 107 -54.57 -43.70 11.89
C ILE A 107 -53.47 -43.27 10.91
N GLU A 108 -53.81 -42.85 9.70
CA GLU A 108 -52.82 -42.37 8.75
C GLU A 108 -52.17 -41.07 9.23
N ALA A 109 -52.93 -40.13 9.78
CA ALA A 109 -52.38 -38.92 10.39
C ALA A 109 -51.44 -39.23 11.57
N GLU A 110 -51.78 -40.20 12.43
CA GLU A 110 -50.90 -40.65 13.52
C GLU A 110 -49.62 -41.32 13.00
N LYS A 111 -49.69 -42.11 11.93
CA LYS A 111 -48.51 -42.70 11.29
C LYS A 111 -47.62 -41.62 10.69
N GLN A 112 -48.17 -40.69 9.93
CA GLN A 112 -47.41 -39.57 9.36
C GLN A 112 -46.79 -38.70 10.44
N ALA A 113 -47.52 -38.38 11.50
CA ALA A 113 -46.97 -37.62 12.63
C ALA A 113 -45.79 -38.35 13.31
N LYS A 114 -45.86 -39.68 13.47
CA LYS A 114 -44.74 -40.49 13.99
C LYS A 114 -43.54 -40.50 13.04
N ILE A 115 -43.78 -40.61 11.73
CA ILE A 115 -42.73 -40.55 10.70
C ILE A 115 -42.05 -39.17 10.71
N GLU A 116 -42.84 -38.08 10.74
CA GLU A 116 -42.31 -36.72 10.80
C GLU A 116 -41.55 -36.45 12.10
N ALA A 117 -42.07 -36.89 13.25
CA ALA A 117 -41.38 -36.77 14.54
C ALA A 117 -40.04 -37.51 14.51
N ASN A 118 -40.01 -38.73 13.97
CA ASN A 118 -38.78 -39.48 13.82
C ASN A 118 -37.80 -38.82 12.83
N ARG A 119 -38.30 -38.31 11.69
CA ARG A 119 -37.48 -37.56 10.73
C ARG A 119 -36.87 -36.31 11.35
N LYS A 120 -37.64 -35.55 12.14
CA LYS A 120 -37.14 -34.37 12.88
C LYS A 120 -36.09 -34.76 13.92
N ARG A 121 -36.32 -35.84 14.68
CA ARG A 121 -35.34 -36.38 15.64
C ARG A 121 -34.03 -36.75 14.94
N ILE A 122 -34.10 -37.51 13.85
CA ILE A 122 -32.94 -37.91 13.05
C ILE A 122 -32.22 -36.68 12.49
N SER A 123 -32.93 -35.70 11.92
CA SER A 123 -32.33 -34.46 11.40
C SER A 123 -31.58 -33.71 12.50
N ALA A 124 -32.18 -33.55 13.68
CA ALA A 124 -31.56 -32.85 14.79
C ALA A 124 -30.28 -33.56 15.27
N ILE A 125 -30.28 -34.89 15.31
CA ILE A 125 -29.09 -35.68 15.65
C ILE A 125 -28.01 -35.49 14.57
N GLN A 126 -28.37 -35.59 13.29
CA GLN A 126 -27.45 -35.42 12.17
C GLN A 126 -26.86 -34.00 12.10
N GLU A 127 -27.64 -32.96 12.38
CA GLU A 127 -27.18 -31.57 12.46
C GLU A 127 -26.15 -31.38 13.57
N ARG A 128 -26.34 -32.01 14.74
CA ARG A 128 -25.34 -32.00 15.83
C ARG A 128 -24.04 -32.68 15.41
N ILE A 129 -24.13 -33.84 14.74
CA ILE A 129 -22.95 -34.53 14.20
C ILE A 129 -22.24 -33.65 13.16
N ALA A 130 -23.00 -33.01 12.26
CA ALA A 130 -22.47 -32.12 11.24
C ALA A 130 -21.77 -30.89 11.85
N ALA A 131 -22.31 -30.33 12.93
CA ALA A 131 -21.67 -29.23 13.65
C ALA A 131 -20.27 -29.62 14.16
N VAL A 132 -20.10 -30.84 14.67
CA VAL A 132 -18.79 -31.36 15.08
C VAL A 132 -17.88 -31.58 13.88
N LYS A 133 -18.39 -32.15 12.77
CA LYS A 133 -17.62 -32.35 11.52
C LYS A 133 -17.01 -31.05 10.98
N VAL A 134 -17.72 -29.91 11.16
CA VAL A 134 -17.32 -28.60 10.62
C VAL A 134 -16.31 -27.86 11.51
N LEU A 135 -16.11 -28.27 12.77
CA LEU A 135 -15.22 -27.58 13.72
C LEU A 135 -13.79 -27.32 13.19
N PRO A 136 -13.09 -28.27 12.53
CA PRO A 136 -11.76 -28.00 11.98
C PRO A 136 -11.75 -26.86 10.94
N THR A 137 -12.84 -26.71 10.19
CA THR A 137 -12.96 -25.61 9.21
C THR A 137 -13.18 -24.27 9.90
N VAL A 138 -14.00 -24.26 10.96
CA VAL A 138 -14.30 -23.04 11.73
C VAL A 138 -13.08 -22.54 12.51
N LEU A 139 -12.26 -23.45 13.01
CA LEU A 139 -11.07 -23.13 13.80
C LEU A 139 -9.80 -22.91 12.96
N ALA A 140 -9.88 -23.07 11.64
CA ALA A 140 -8.76 -22.80 10.74
C ALA A 140 -8.30 -21.34 10.87
N GLY A 141 -6.99 -21.14 11.09
CA GLY A 141 -6.38 -19.82 11.24
C GLY A 141 -6.61 -19.15 12.61
N THR A 142 -7.17 -19.86 13.58
CA THR A 142 -7.24 -19.39 14.96
C THR A 142 -5.97 -19.75 15.74
N VAL A 143 -5.75 -19.09 16.89
CA VAL A 143 -4.59 -19.35 17.77
C VAL A 143 -4.65 -20.73 18.43
N SER A 144 -3.48 -21.29 18.76
CA SER A 144 -3.31 -22.64 19.30
C SER A 144 -4.16 -22.87 20.56
N SER A 145 -4.26 -21.88 21.46
CA SER A 145 -5.06 -21.97 22.69
C SER A 145 -6.55 -22.23 22.45
N LYS A 146 -7.15 -21.59 21.44
CA LYS A 146 -8.58 -21.81 21.09
C LYS A 146 -8.83 -23.20 20.51
N ILE A 147 -7.88 -23.70 19.73
CA ILE A 147 -7.94 -25.06 19.19
C ILE A 147 -7.85 -26.07 20.35
N SER A 148 -6.93 -25.84 21.30
CA SER A 148 -6.76 -26.65 22.51
C SER A 148 -8.03 -26.71 23.37
N GLU A 149 -8.65 -25.56 23.65
CA GLU A 149 -9.93 -25.48 24.38
C GLU A 149 -11.03 -26.30 23.70
N SER A 150 -11.08 -26.27 22.37
CA SER A 150 -12.07 -27.03 21.59
C SER A 150 -11.80 -28.54 21.65
N ILE A 151 -10.54 -28.97 21.60
CA ILE A 151 -10.14 -30.37 21.79
C ILE A 151 -10.55 -30.86 23.18
N ILE A 152 -10.29 -30.07 24.22
CA ILE A 152 -10.66 -30.41 25.60
C ILE A 152 -12.17 -30.52 25.72
N SER A 153 -12.92 -29.56 25.17
CA SER A 153 -14.39 -29.58 25.18
C SER A 153 -14.96 -30.85 24.53
N LEU A 154 -14.44 -31.23 23.35
CA LEU A 154 -14.87 -32.46 22.66
C LEU A 154 -14.47 -33.73 23.41
N THR A 155 -13.32 -33.73 24.07
CA THR A 155 -12.82 -34.88 24.83
C THR A 155 -13.63 -35.11 26.10
N LEU A 156 -13.98 -34.05 26.81
CA LEU A 156 -14.74 -34.11 28.07
C LEU A 156 -16.25 -34.35 27.87
N LYS A 157 -16.77 -34.09 26.67
CA LYS A 157 -18.17 -34.42 26.34
C LYS A 157 -18.38 -35.94 26.35
N THR A 158 -19.22 -36.40 27.27
CA THR A 158 -19.63 -37.81 27.41
C THR A 158 -21.11 -38.02 27.12
N ASP A 159 -21.76 -37.05 26.48
CA ASP A 159 -23.19 -36.98 26.20
C ASP A 159 -23.57 -37.85 24.97
N PHE A 160 -23.07 -39.10 24.96
CA PHE A 160 -23.23 -40.02 23.84
C PHE A 160 -24.66 -40.54 23.70
N GLU A 161 -25.38 -40.65 24.82
CA GLU A 161 -26.74 -41.19 24.86
C GLU A 161 -27.73 -40.34 24.06
N PHE A 162 -27.44 -39.05 23.85
CA PHE A 162 -28.27 -38.15 23.04
C PHE A 162 -28.21 -38.43 21.54
N PHE A 163 -27.29 -39.27 21.08
CA PHE A 163 -27.14 -39.63 19.67
C PHE A 163 -27.85 -40.94 19.31
N GLU A 164 -28.39 -41.67 20.30
CA GLU A 164 -29.20 -42.87 20.11
C GLU A 164 -28.56 -43.85 19.09
N GLU A 165 -29.22 -44.16 17.97
CA GLU A 165 -28.70 -45.07 16.95
C GLU A 165 -27.45 -44.53 16.21
N PHE A 166 -27.19 -43.23 16.27
CA PHE A 166 -26.04 -42.56 15.67
C PHE A 166 -24.86 -42.40 16.64
N GLU A 167 -24.95 -42.91 17.86
CA GLU A 167 -23.83 -42.88 18.83
C GLU A 167 -22.52 -43.43 18.23
N PRO A 168 -22.49 -44.58 17.54
CA PRO A 168 -21.26 -45.09 16.93
C PRO A 168 -20.68 -44.15 15.87
N GLU A 169 -21.52 -43.54 15.03
CA GLU A 169 -21.09 -42.55 14.03
C GLU A 169 -20.51 -41.31 14.72
N TYR A 170 -21.19 -40.80 15.73
CA TYR A 170 -20.72 -39.63 16.48
C TYR A 170 -19.36 -39.88 17.14
N LYS A 171 -19.15 -41.06 17.76
CA LYS A 171 -17.86 -41.42 18.36
C LYS A 171 -16.72 -41.40 17.34
N LEU A 172 -16.94 -41.97 16.15
CA LEU A 172 -15.97 -41.99 15.06
C LEU A 172 -15.68 -40.57 14.54
N VAL A 173 -16.73 -39.79 14.29
CA VAL A 173 -16.61 -38.40 13.85
C VAL A 173 -15.84 -37.56 14.86
N ARG A 174 -16.15 -37.73 16.15
CA ARG A 174 -15.49 -37.02 17.23
C ARG A 174 -14.01 -37.37 17.30
N SER A 175 -13.65 -38.66 17.22
CA SER A 175 -12.24 -39.06 17.20
C SER A 175 -11.50 -38.49 16.00
N ASP A 176 -12.12 -38.51 14.82
CA ASP A 176 -11.51 -37.97 13.60
C ASP A 176 -11.31 -36.46 13.68
N VAL A 177 -12.30 -35.74 14.22
CA VAL A 177 -12.22 -34.29 14.43
C VAL A 177 -11.17 -33.95 15.46
N ILE A 178 -11.10 -34.67 16.59
CA ILE A 178 -10.05 -34.47 17.60
C ILE A 178 -8.68 -34.67 16.96
N ASN A 179 -8.46 -35.76 16.20
CA ASN A 179 -7.18 -36.01 15.54
C ASN A 179 -6.78 -34.87 14.58
N LYS A 180 -7.73 -34.34 13.79
CA LYS A 180 -7.49 -33.20 12.90
C LYS A 180 -7.16 -31.93 13.69
N LEU A 181 -7.92 -31.64 14.75
CA LEU A 181 -7.67 -30.47 15.59
C LEU A 181 -6.32 -30.57 16.30
N THR A 182 -5.93 -31.73 16.80
CA THR A 182 -4.61 -31.95 17.41
C THR A 182 -3.49 -31.68 16.40
N ALA A 183 -3.62 -32.13 15.16
CA ALA A 183 -2.64 -31.82 14.11
C ALA A 183 -2.58 -30.30 13.81
N MET A 184 -3.73 -29.63 13.78
CA MET A 184 -3.80 -28.17 13.60
C MET A 184 -3.21 -27.40 14.78
N GLU A 185 -3.46 -27.85 16.02
CA GLU A 185 -2.93 -27.25 17.24
C GLU A 185 -1.40 -27.29 17.25
N THR A 186 -0.81 -28.44 16.91
CA THR A 186 0.64 -28.61 16.81
C THR A 186 1.23 -27.67 15.77
N ASN A 187 0.68 -27.66 14.55
CA ASN A 187 1.15 -26.77 13.48
C ASN A 187 1.04 -25.29 13.89
N GLN A 188 -0.07 -24.90 14.51
CA GLN A 188 -0.28 -23.52 14.95
C GLN A 188 0.66 -23.12 16.08
N ARG A 189 0.96 -24.05 17.00
CA ARG A 189 1.90 -23.83 18.08
C ARG A 189 3.33 -23.65 17.57
N GLU A 190 3.72 -24.41 16.54
CA GLU A 190 5.02 -24.24 15.87
C GLU A 190 5.13 -22.85 15.23
N ILE A 191 4.09 -22.39 14.54
CA ILE A 191 4.03 -21.05 13.96
C ILE A 191 4.15 -19.97 15.04
N GLU A 192 3.41 -20.10 16.15
CA GLU A 192 3.44 -19.14 17.26
C GLU A 192 4.82 -19.08 17.94
N VAL A 193 5.48 -20.23 18.15
CA VAL A 193 6.84 -20.30 18.72
C VAL A 193 7.86 -19.64 17.79
N GLU A 194 7.75 -19.84 16.47
CA GLU A 194 8.61 -19.20 15.48
C GLU A 194 8.41 -17.68 15.46
N GLU A 195 7.15 -17.22 15.48
CA GLU A 195 6.82 -15.80 15.54
C GLU A 195 7.33 -15.13 16.81
N ASP A 196 7.19 -15.78 17.96
CA ASP A 196 7.69 -15.25 19.23
C ASP A 196 9.22 -15.23 19.28
N SER A 197 9.88 -16.24 18.71
CA SER A 197 11.34 -16.26 18.58
C SER A 197 11.82 -15.09 17.71
N ARG A 198 11.18 -14.85 16.57
CA ARG A 198 11.46 -13.69 15.70
C ARG A 198 11.25 -12.36 16.42
N ARG A 199 10.14 -12.21 17.17
CA ARG A 199 9.88 -11.00 17.97
C ARG A 199 10.95 -10.77 19.04
N GLN A 200 11.41 -11.83 19.70
CA GLN A 200 12.48 -11.74 20.69
C GLN A 200 13.82 -11.34 20.06
N GLU A 201 14.15 -11.89 18.89
CA GLU A 201 15.34 -11.51 18.14
C GLU A 201 15.30 -10.06 17.68
N GLU A 202 14.19 -9.61 17.10
CA GLU A 202 13.98 -8.21 16.70
C GLU A 202 14.10 -7.25 17.90
N ALA A 203 13.56 -7.62 19.06
CA ALA A 203 13.68 -6.83 20.28
C ALA A 203 15.15 -6.74 20.77
N ARG A 204 15.89 -7.86 20.72
CA ARG A 204 17.33 -7.87 21.05
C ARG A 204 18.15 -7.02 20.09
N GLN A 205 17.85 -7.09 18.79
CA GLN A 205 18.52 -6.28 17.77
C GLN A 205 18.24 -4.79 17.97
N LYS A 206 16.99 -4.41 18.25
CA LYS A 206 16.63 -3.00 18.56
C LYS A 206 17.38 -2.50 19.79
N LEU A 207 17.41 -3.28 20.86
CA LEU A 207 18.15 -2.91 22.07
C LEU A 207 19.66 -2.76 21.80
N ALA A 208 20.26 -3.66 21.00
CA ALA A 208 21.66 -3.57 20.62
C ALA A 208 21.95 -2.34 19.74
N GLN A 209 21.07 -2.01 18.79
CA GLN A 209 21.17 -0.81 17.97
C GLN A 209 21.03 0.47 18.80
N GLU A 210 20.10 0.49 19.75
CA GLU A 210 19.93 1.62 20.68
C GLU A 210 21.20 1.80 21.53
N GLN A 211 21.76 0.72 22.07
CA GLN A 211 23.02 0.76 22.82
C GLN A 211 24.18 1.26 21.96
N GLU A 212 24.34 0.74 20.74
CA GLU A 212 25.41 1.18 19.85
C GLU A 212 25.24 2.65 19.44
N SER A 213 24.02 3.08 19.12
CA SER A 213 23.73 4.47 18.82
C SER A 213 24.01 5.39 20.01
N ALA A 214 23.76 4.92 21.24
CA ALA A 214 24.08 5.65 22.46
C ALA A 214 25.59 5.73 22.69
N ARG A 215 26.35 4.65 22.40
CA ARG A 215 27.81 4.67 22.46
C ARG A 215 28.42 5.60 21.43
N ILE A 216 27.93 5.58 20.19
CA ILE A 216 28.38 6.48 19.13
C ILE A 216 28.07 7.93 19.50
N LYS A 217 26.87 8.23 20.03
CA LYS A 217 26.54 9.59 20.50
C LYS A 217 27.44 10.03 21.66
N ALA A 218 27.66 9.17 22.65
CA ALA A 218 28.56 9.47 23.77
C ALA A 218 29.99 9.70 23.28
N GLU A 219 30.48 8.91 22.32
CA GLU A 219 31.81 9.09 21.73
C GLU A 219 31.89 10.38 20.90
N GLN A 220 30.86 10.70 20.10
CA GLN A 220 30.76 11.96 19.38
C GLN A 220 30.72 13.17 20.32
N GLU A 221 30.02 13.06 21.45
CA GLU A 221 30.02 14.09 22.49
C GLU A 221 31.41 14.25 23.13
N ARG A 222 32.13 13.15 23.41
CA ARG A 222 33.52 13.22 23.90
C ARG A 222 34.46 13.86 22.88
N ILE A 223 34.35 13.49 21.61
CA ILE A 223 35.16 14.08 20.53
C ILE A 223 34.81 15.56 20.38
N ALA A 224 33.53 15.93 20.42
CA ALA A 224 33.10 17.32 20.35
C ALA A 224 33.59 18.14 21.56
N GLU A 225 33.59 17.57 22.76
CA GLU A 225 34.13 18.20 23.96
C GLU A 225 35.66 18.37 23.87
N GLN A 226 36.37 17.36 23.36
CA GLN A 226 37.82 17.45 23.10
C GLN A 226 38.12 18.53 22.05
N GLN A 227 37.41 18.53 20.93
CA GLN A 227 37.56 19.56 19.89
C GLN A 227 37.21 20.96 20.41
N ALA A 228 36.22 21.09 21.29
CA ALA A 228 35.89 22.37 21.92
C ALA A 228 37.01 22.83 22.87
N LYS A 229 37.60 21.91 23.65
CA LYS A 229 38.76 22.20 24.50
C LYS A 229 39.99 22.60 23.68
N GLU A 230 40.31 21.86 22.63
CA GLU A 230 41.42 22.16 21.72
C GLU A 230 41.22 23.50 21.01
N ARG A 231 40.01 23.80 20.53
CA ARG A 231 39.70 25.12 19.94
C ARG A 231 39.85 26.24 20.96
N ALA A 232 39.33 26.05 22.18
CA ALA A 232 39.48 27.03 23.25
C ALA A 232 40.96 27.24 23.64
N GLU A 233 41.78 26.20 23.63
CA GLU A 233 43.22 26.29 23.90
C GLU A 233 43.98 26.96 22.75
N LEU A 234 43.68 26.61 21.50
CA LEU A 234 44.21 27.30 20.31
C LEU A 234 43.82 28.78 20.29
N ASP A 235 42.59 29.12 20.66
CA ASP A 235 42.13 30.50 20.75
C ASP A 235 42.84 31.26 21.88
N ARG A 236 43.11 30.61 23.04
CA ARG A 236 43.96 31.18 24.09
C ARG A 236 45.39 31.41 23.62
N GLN A 237 46.00 30.42 22.97
CA GLN A 237 47.36 30.54 22.42
C GLN A 237 47.43 31.66 21.36
N ARG A 238 46.42 31.78 20.49
CA ARG A 238 46.31 32.88 19.52
C ARG A 238 46.15 34.22 20.20
N ALA A 239 45.34 34.32 21.26
CA ALA A 239 45.17 35.55 22.03
C ALA A 239 46.47 35.93 22.76
N GLU A 240 47.18 34.97 23.34
CA GLU A 240 48.50 35.17 23.97
C GLU A 240 49.55 35.60 22.94
N GLN A 241 49.66 34.91 21.80
CA GLN A 241 50.56 35.29 20.72
C GLN A 241 50.21 36.67 20.16
N ALA A 242 48.93 37.00 19.98
CA ALA A 242 48.49 38.33 19.56
C ALA A 242 48.84 39.39 20.61
N ALA A 243 48.71 39.10 21.90
CA ALA A 243 49.11 40.01 22.98
C ALA A 243 50.63 40.21 23.04
N ILE A 244 51.42 39.15 22.86
CA ILE A 244 52.88 39.23 22.76
C ILE A 244 53.28 40.05 21.53
N GLN A 245 52.68 39.78 20.37
CA GLN A 245 52.97 40.50 19.14
C GLN A 245 52.54 41.97 19.23
N ALA A 246 51.39 42.26 19.85
CA ALA A 246 50.96 43.64 20.13
C ALA A 246 51.93 44.34 21.09
N GLY A 247 52.47 43.63 22.09
CA GLY A 247 53.49 44.15 22.99
C GLY A 247 54.83 44.43 22.29
N ILE A 248 55.24 43.57 21.35
CA ILE A 248 56.44 43.77 20.51
C ILE A 248 56.22 44.96 19.56
N ASN A 249 55.07 45.03 18.90
CA ASN A 249 54.73 46.13 18.00
C ASN A 249 54.63 47.46 18.76
N ALA A 250 54.06 47.48 19.96
CA ALA A 250 54.02 48.69 20.79
C ALA A 250 55.42 49.14 21.23
N LYS A 251 56.34 48.21 21.54
CA LYS A 251 57.74 48.55 21.81
C LYS A 251 58.45 49.09 20.58
N LEU A 252 58.26 48.46 19.42
CA LEU A 252 58.78 48.94 18.14
C LEU A 252 58.22 50.31 17.78
N GLU A 253 56.94 50.58 18.01
CA GLU A 253 56.35 51.91 17.78
C GLU A 253 56.93 52.97 18.73
N LEU A 254 57.17 52.63 20.00
CA LEU A 254 57.85 53.53 20.93
C LEU A 254 59.31 53.79 20.52
N GLU A 255 60.04 52.78 20.05
CA GLU A 255 61.40 52.93 19.53
C GLU A 255 61.44 53.74 18.24
N HIS A 256 60.51 53.50 17.31
CA HIS A 256 60.37 54.29 16.08
C HIS A 256 59.98 55.73 16.39
N ALA A 257 59.10 55.98 17.37
CA ALA A 257 58.74 57.32 17.81
C ALA A 257 59.93 58.04 18.50
N ALA A 258 60.74 57.31 19.27
CA ALA A 258 61.96 57.85 19.89
C ALA A 258 63.02 58.18 18.83
N LEU A 259 63.25 57.30 17.86
CA LEU A 259 64.14 57.54 16.72
C LEU A 259 63.64 58.70 15.85
N ALA A 260 62.34 58.82 15.64
CA ALA A 260 61.75 59.93 14.89
C ALA A 260 61.96 61.28 15.61
N LYS A 261 61.83 61.33 16.94
CA LYS A 261 62.17 62.52 17.73
C LYS A 261 63.66 62.87 17.64
N LEU A 262 64.52 61.86 17.76
CA LEU A 262 65.97 62.06 17.68
C LEU A 262 66.41 62.51 16.28
N GLN A 263 65.75 62.03 15.22
CA GLN A 263 65.95 62.51 13.86
C GLN A 263 65.40 63.93 13.65
N GLN A 264 64.28 64.29 14.28
CA GLN A 264 63.78 65.67 14.25
C GLN A 264 64.72 66.64 14.97
N GLU A 265 65.28 66.24 16.11
CA GLU A 265 66.28 67.01 16.84
C GLU A 265 67.58 67.15 16.02
N ALA A 266 68.06 66.07 15.40
CA ALA A 266 69.23 66.11 14.53
C ALA A 266 69.01 66.97 13.26
N ARG A 267 67.79 66.96 12.68
CA ARG A 267 67.44 67.85 11.56
C ARG A 267 67.38 69.31 12.02
N ALA A 268 66.79 69.59 13.19
CA ALA A 268 66.75 70.93 13.74
C ALA A 268 68.16 71.47 14.08
N GLU A 269 69.07 70.63 14.54
CA GLU A 269 70.48 70.99 14.73
C GLU A 269 71.22 71.18 13.41
N ALA A 270 70.98 70.32 12.42
CA ALA A 270 71.55 70.47 11.08
C ALA A 270 71.07 71.76 10.40
N ASP A 271 69.78 72.12 10.54
CA ASP A 271 69.20 73.34 10.00
C ASP A 271 69.78 74.59 10.69
N LYS A 272 70.03 74.54 12.02
CA LYS A 272 70.74 75.61 12.73
C LYS A 272 72.19 75.74 12.24
N LEU A 273 72.89 74.62 12.09
CA LEU A 273 74.28 74.63 11.61
C LEU A 273 74.38 75.10 10.15
N ALA A 274 73.37 74.81 9.33
CA ALA A 274 73.27 75.29 7.95
C ALA A 274 72.94 76.79 7.89
N ALA A 275 72.07 77.29 8.77
CA ALA A 275 71.80 78.73 8.89
C ALA A 275 73.05 79.50 9.36
N ASP A 276 73.78 78.99 10.33
CA ASP A 276 75.03 79.60 10.82
C ASP A 276 76.13 79.60 9.73
N LYS A 277 76.24 78.52 8.94
CA LYS A 277 77.16 78.45 7.79
C LYS A 277 76.75 79.41 6.66
N ALA A 278 75.46 79.51 6.37
CA ALA A 278 74.96 80.43 5.35
C ALA A 278 75.15 81.90 5.75
N GLU A 279 75.01 82.25 7.04
CA GLU A 279 75.35 83.60 7.54
C GLU A 279 76.85 83.90 7.48
N PHE A 280 77.70 82.89 7.71
CA PHE A 280 79.15 83.04 7.61
C PHE A 280 79.59 83.21 6.15
N GLU A 281 79.08 82.37 5.24
CA GLU A 281 79.36 82.45 3.80
C GLU A 281 78.79 83.74 3.18
N ALA A 282 77.62 84.22 3.63
CA ALA A 282 77.08 85.51 3.17
C ALA A 282 77.92 86.72 3.59
N LYS A 283 78.57 86.66 4.77
CA LYS A 283 79.50 87.71 5.23
C LYS A 283 80.81 87.67 4.44
N GLU A 284 81.34 86.47 4.16
CA GLU A 284 82.55 86.27 3.37
C GLU A 284 82.36 86.70 1.90
N GLN A 285 81.22 86.34 1.27
CA GLN A 285 80.88 86.78 -0.09
C GLN A 285 80.66 88.31 -0.18
N ALA A 286 80.15 88.95 0.87
CA ALA A 286 79.99 90.40 0.92
C ALA A 286 81.35 91.13 1.01
N GLU A 287 82.32 90.56 1.72
CA GLU A 287 83.68 91.11 1.82
C GLU A 287 84.48 90.95 0.52
N ILE A 288 84.31 89.81 -0.17
CA ILE A 288 84.91 89.55 -1.49
C ILE A 288 84.29 90.48 -2.56
N ASN A 289 82.97 90.70 -2.53
CA ASN A 289 82.31 91.62 -3.48
C ASN A 289 82.65 93.09 -3.21
N ALA A 290 82.84 93.49 -1.95
CA ALA A 290 83.27 94.85 -1.59
C ALA A 290 84.73 95.15 -1.99
N THR A 291 85.60 94.13 -1.99
CA THR A 291 87.00 94.26 -2.43
C THR A 291 87.13 94.20 -3.95
N ALA A 292 86.32 93.40 -4.64
CA ALA A 292 86.26 93.34 -6.10
C ALA A 292 85.73 94.65 -6.73
N LEU A 293 84.75 95.32 -6.11
CA LEU A 293 84.24 96.60 -6.62
C LEU A 293 85.28 97.73 -6.53
N LYS A 294 86.07 97.77 -5.44
CA LYS A 294 87.15 98.74 -5.25
C LYS A 294 88.33 98.52 -6.20
N GLN A 295 88.61 97.27 -6.58
CA GLN A 295 89.65 96.95 -7.56
C GLN A 295 89.19 97.21 -9.00
N ALA A 296 87.90 97.02 -9.31
CA ALA A 296 87.35 97.34 -10.62
C ALA A 296 87.28 98.85 -10.91
N GLU A 297 87.00 99.69 -9.90
CA GLU A 297 87.04 101.16 -10.05
C GLU A 297 88.46 101.70 -10.29
N MET A 298 89.48 101.09 -9.68
CA MET A 298 90.88 101.47 -9.91
C MET A 298 91.38 101.12 -11.32
N VAL A 299 90.95 99.95 -11.85
CA VAL A 299 91.33 99.49 -13.18
C VAL A 299 90.59 100.26 -14.29
N ALA A 300 89.34 100.70 -14.04
CA ALA A 300 88.59 101.53 -14.98
C ALA A 300 89.12 102.97 -15.09
N ALA A 301 89.69 103.53 -14.03
CA ALA A 301 90.31 104.86 -14.04
C ALA A 301 91.71 104.87 -14.71
N GLN A 302 92.49 103.79 -14.58
CA GLN A 302 93.80 103.67 -15.23
C GLN A 302 93.69 103.38 -16.74
N ALA A 303 92.68 102.61 -17.17
CA ALA A 303 92.45 102.30 -18.58
C ALA A 303 92.04 103.52 -19.44
N LEU A 304 91.56 104.60 -18.83
CA LEU A 304 91.15 105.82 -19.54
C LEU A 304 92.28 106.84 -19.71
N VAL A 305 93.36 106.74 -18.93
CA VAL A 305 94.56 107.58 -19.04
C VAL A 305 95.60 106.95 -19.99
N GLU A 306 95.76 105.62 -19.95
CA GLU A 306 96.71 104.91 -20.81
C GLU A 306 96.23 104.77 -22.27
N ALA A 307 94.92 104.87 -22.52
CA ALA A 307 94.34 104.91 -23.87
C ALA A 307 94.57 106.25 -24.61
N THR A 308 95.07 107.30 -23.94
CA THR A 308 95.37 108.62 -24.54
C THR A 308 96.83 109.08 -24.39
N ALA A 309 97.72 108.20 -23.89
CA ALA A 309 99.17 108.32 -24.02
C ALA A 309 99.67 107.39 -25.14
N GLN A 310 98.94 107.32 -26.25
CA GLN A 310 99.38 108.03 -27.45
C GLN A 310 100.85 107.73 -27.77
N ALA A 311 101.05 106.81 -28.71
CA ALA A 311 101.06 107.19 -30.12
C ALA A 311 102.30 107.98 -30.59
N GLU A 312 103.30 108.27 -29.73
CA GLU A 312 104.52 109.00 -30.17
C GLU A 312 105.89 108.53 -29.60
N ALA A 313 106.05 107.31 -29.08
CA ALA A 313 107.37 106.77 -28.74
C ALA A 313 107.54 105.35 -29.31
N ALA A 314 108.24 105.19 -30.43
CA ALA A 314 109.69 104.95 -30.42
C ALA A 314 110.02 103.60 -29.75
N ALA A 315 110.17 102.53 -30.54
CA ALA A 315 111.47 102.18 -31.10
C ALA A 315 112.51 101.85 -30.02
N THR A 316 112.36 100.70 -29.35
CA THR A 316 113.42 99.69 -29.16
C THR A 316 112.88 98.48 -28.38
N GLN A 317 113.00 97.32 -29.00
CA GLN A 317 113.17 95.99 -28.39
C GLN A 317 112.05 95.34 -27.55
N ALA A 318 111.76 94.09 -27.95
CA ALA A 318 111.41 92.94 -27.11
C ALA A 318 109.92 92.57 -26.87
N ALA A 319 109.71 91.25 -26.87
CA ALA A 319 108.65 90.44 -26.26
C ALA A 319 107.22 90.49 -26.84
N CYS A 320 106.90 89.48 -27.66
CA CYS A 320 105.54 88.98 -27.94
C CYS A 320 105.71 87.61 -28.64
N VAL A 321 104.97 86.50 -28.40
CA VAL A 321 103.53 86.30 -28.66
C VAL A 321 103.15 84.84 -28.22
N ARG A 322 102.02 84.70 -27.47
CA ARG A 322 101.00 83.60 -27.45
C ARG A 322 101.41 82.14 -27.12
N LEU A 323 100.55 81.20 -26.64
CA LEU A 323 99.09 80.95 -26.67
C LEU A 323 98.72 79.90 -25.58
N THR A 324 97.43 79.86 -25.20
CA THR A 324 96.61 78.71 -24.67
C THR A 324 96.95 78.03 -23.34
N ALA A 325 95.93 77.90 -22.46
CA ALA A 325 95.94 76.99 -21.32
C ALA A 325 94.55 76.39 -20.99
N ILE A 326 94.51 75.05 -20.99
CA ILE A 326 93.66 74.06 -20.28
C ILE A 326 94.60 72.83 -20.14
N PRO A 327 94.51 71.87 -19.18
CA PRO A 327 94.02 71.82 -17.78
C PRO A 327 95.12 71.28 -16.82
N ALA A 328 94.80 71.05 -15.53
CA ALA A 328 95.46 69.98 -14.75
C ALA A 328 94.62 69.56 -13.53
N SER A 329 94.20 68.28 -13.49
CA SER A 329 93.81 67.57 -12.27
C SER A 329 94.60 66.27 -12.18
N CYS A 330 95.09 65.94 -10.99
CA CYS A 330 95.94 64.79 -10.67
C CYS A 330 95.25 63.94 -9.57
N THR A 331 95.16 62.63 -9.79
CA THR A 331 95.75 61.50 -9.00
C THR A 331 94.85 61.01 -7.85
N GLU A 332 94.72 59.73 -7.46
CA GLU A 332 95.61 58.56 -7.53
C GLU A 332 94.90 57.28 -6.98
N LYS A 333 95.09 56.09 -7.61
CA LYS A 333 95.53 54.80 -6.99
C LYS A 333 95.46 53.62 -8.00
N PRO A 334 96.32 52.57 -7.90
CA PRO A 334 96.64 51.64 -9.00
C PRO A 334 95.88 50.30 -9.03
N ASP A 335 95.85 49.71 -10.24
CA ASP A 335 95.21 48.47 -10.72
C ASP A 335 95.75 47.15 -10.10
N GLN A 336 94.84 46.20 -9.83
CA GLN A 336 95.11 44.80 -9.45
C GLN A 336 94.76 43.87 -10.64
N PRO A 337 95.62 42.89 -11.02
CA PRO A 337 95.39 42.00 -12.16
C PRO A 337 94.22 41.04 -11.94
N SER A 338 93.55 40.68 -13.03
CA SER A 338 92.30 39.91 -13.01
C SER A 338 92.53 38.42 -12.74
N ASP A 339 91.54 37.75 -12.13
CA ASP A 339 91.60 36.32 -11.77
C ASP A 339 91.96 35.39 -12.94
N ALA A 340 91.63 35.79 -14.17
CA ALA A 340 91.97 35.04 -15.38
C ALA A 340 93.49 35.07 -15.68
N GLU A 341 94.16 36.19 -15.39
CA GLU A 341 95.61 36.34 -15.62
C GLU A 341 96.41 35.53 -14.58
N LEU A 342 95.93 35.46 -13.33
CA LEU A 342 96.52 34.62 -12.29
C LEU A 342 96.41 33.13 -12.62
N LEU A 343 95.25 32.68 -13.14
CA LEU A 343 95.06 31.28 -13.52
C LEU A 343 95.91 30.88 -14.74
N ASP A 344 96.08 31.76 -15.73
CA ASP A 344 96.95 31.50 -16.88
C ASP A 344 98.44 31.43 -16.48
N ALA A 345 98.87 32.24 -15.52
CA ALA A 345 100.24 32.20 -14.99
C ALA A 345 100.56 30.85 -14.30
N ILE A 346 99.62 30.33 -13.49
CA ILE A 346 99.80 29.03 -12.80
C ILE A 346 99.75 27.88 -13.81
N ALA A 347 98.80 27.91 -14.75
CA ALA A 347 98.67 26.91 -15.81
C ALA A 347 99.94 26.82 -16.67
N LYS A 348 100.49 27.97 -17.09
CA LYS A 348 101.75 28.05 -17.85
C LYS A 348 102.95 27.55 -17.04
N ARG A 349 103.03 27.88 -15.74
CA ARG A 349 104.19 27.50 -14.91
C ARG A 349 104.32 25.99 -14.71
N PHE A 350 103.19 25.31 -14.49
CA PHE A 350 103.16 23.87 -14.21
C PHE A 350 102.84 23.01 -15.43
N HIS A 351 102.70 23.63 -16.61
CA HIS A 351 102.36 22.97 -17.87
C HIS A 351 101.13 22.05 -17.75
N VAL A 352 100.13 22.52 -17.01
CA VAL A 352 98.85 21.84 -16.85
C VAL A 352 97.74 22.70 -17.44
N PRO A 353 96.66 22.11 -17.98
CA PRO A 353 95.51 22.88 -18.42
C PRO A 353 94.96 23.77 -17.30
N ALA A 354 94.51 24.98 -17.62
CA ALA A 354 93.99 25.93 -16.63
C ALA A 354 92.88 25.35 -15.73
N LYS A 355 92.08 24.43 -16.27
CA LYS A 355 91.06 23.69 -15.51
C LYS A 355 91.66 22.81 -14.40
N THR A 356 92.84 22.24 -14.61
CA THR A 356 93.56 21.44 -13.61
C THR A 356 94.17 22.31 -12.53
N ALA A 357 94.74 23.47 -12.90
CA ALA A 357 95.21 24.48 -11.95
C ALA A 357 94.07 25.01 -11.05
N LEU A 358 92.88 25.21 -11.64
CA LEU A 358 91.68 25.59 -10.89
C LEU A 358 91.24 24.48 -9.90
N ILE A 359 91.31 23.20 -10.29
CA ILE A 359 90.99 22.06 -9.41
C ILE A 359 91.95 21.96 -8.23
N TRP A 360 93.23 22.32 -8.42
CA TRP A 360 94.21 22.35 -7.33
C TRP A 360 93.89 23.46 -6.33
N LEU A 361 93.58 24.67 -6.81
CA LEU A 361 93.18 25.80 -5.95
C LEU A 361 91.84 25.51 -5.24
N SER A 362 90.87 24.89 -5.91
CA SER A 362 89.59 24.53 -5.29
C SER A 362 89.66 23.39 -4.27
N ARG A 363 90.81 22.73 -4.13
CA ARG A 363 91.05 21.67 -3.12
C ARG A 363 91.92 22.15 -1.96
N MET A 364 92.41 23.38 -1.99
CA MET A 364 93.12 23.98 -0.86
C MET A 364 92.12 24.51 0.16
N ASP A 365 92.27 24.07 1.42
CA ASP A 365 91.45 24.53 2.53
C ASP A 365 92.00 25.87 3.06
N TYR A 366 91.34 26.96 2.66
CA TYR A 366 91.72 28.33 3.02
C TYR A 366 91.31 28.72 4.45
N SER A 367 90.70 27.82 5.22
CA SER A 367 90.23 28.06 6.60
C SER A 367 91.36 28.23 7.63
N SER A 368 92.62 28.05 7.23
CA SER A 368 93.80 28.19 8.11
C SER A 368 94.56 29.53 7.93
N LEU A 369 94.07 30.43 7.07
CA LEU A 369 94.68 31.76 6.87
C LEU A 369 94.03 32.79 7.81
N SER A 370 94.57 32.90 9.02
CA SER A 370 94.37 34.03 9.92
C SER A 370 95.00 35.29 9.32
N ILE A 371 94.21 36.34 9.10
CA ILE A 371 94.71 37.66 8.70
C ILE A 371 94.45 38.61 9.87
N ALA A 372 95.53 38.96 10.56
CA ALA A 372 95.61 40.08 11.49
C ALA A 372 96.34 41.23 10.78
N ALA A 373 95.60 42.29 10.46
CA ALA A 373 96.07 43.68 10.38
C ALA A 373 94.84 44.60 10.20
#